data_AF-A0A8T5RLN1-F1
#
_entry.id   AF-A0A8T5RLN1-F1
#
_cell.length_a   1.000
_cell.length_b   1.000
_cell.length_c   1.000
_cell.angle_alpha   90.00
_cell.angle_beta   90.00
_cell.angle_gamma   90.00
#
_symmetry.space_group_name_H-M   'P 1'
#
loop_
_entity.id
_entity.type
_entity.pdbx_description
1 polymer ?
#
loop_
_entity_poly.entity_id
_entity_poly.type
_entity_poly.pdbx_seq_one_letter_code
_entity_poly.pdbx_strand_id
1 'polypeptide(L)'
;MSQNIINIFKLNFDGSFDEIAYENVKEVFTIVNILAIYITSKKIMYIWIGSNATQALKNHISNIRVLVKEEFPDFRIIRNFTFEMREEPFDFFKNLDLSKEELYKLIDYQEKVMLPTLRKIEHLKLTTGKLVDSEDYPNAVKTTEEIIKLAIEINDDALLTEQNRLITELKTRSADKVIIDKIEDEVKQLDQQFSDLIATEEFLKAHRIVEEFEKKNSKIHDLSTITSARELISKEKKIWKREQERLIKELTKLENDLFLAIKNLEIEKAINIMEKGKSNFSNLINDEVKKKWDHFEEDLQEAKQKAELIKSIDIFIVKSEEMNKDYQFSPLKKEINGFLTRVQKLDIHNYQKKLEDLKSKIISAEEDYNKKIAEIENLEKSINKNQESNLMDDVLRDCQKIIQVAQTLNKSTTLEKYSIILEQTEKSIEERKIFEEKQKKLVLELKQLEGKLNSLLKDLDIPKLEKIVEKSKILLIELVNEEIKENWIVLEKKYKSARELLENVEKLGKSGLSALDDRSYRESLRCYEQIINQIKIYSK
;
A
#
# COMPACT_ATOMS: atom_id res chain seq x y z
N MET A 1 60.28 -87.73 50.14
CA MET A 1 60.47 -86.27 50.18
C MET A 1 59.38 -85.67 49.34
N SER A 2 58.36 -85.07 49.95
CA SER A 2 57.26 -84.44 49.20
C SER A 2 57.81 -83.18 48.55
N GLN A 3 57.94 -83.16 47.23
CA GLN A 3 58.34 -81.96 46.48
C GLN A 3 57.32 -80.86 46.80
N ASN A 4 57.77 -79.75 47.40
CA ASN A 4 56.95 -78.57 47.53
C ASN A 4 56.68 -78.06 46.12
N ILE A 5 55.43 -78.15 45.65
CA ILE A 5 55.04 -77.52 44.38
C ILE A 5 54.98 -76.01 44.64
N ILE A 6 55.93 -75.28 44.04
CA ILE A 6 56.08 -73.84 44.13
C ILE A 6 55.69 -73.24 42.80
N ASN A 7 54.69 -72.36 42.81
CA ASN A 7 54.25 -71.63 41.62
C ASN A 7 54.69 -70.18 41.78
N ILE A 8 55.39 -69.64 40.79
CA ILE A 8 55.92 -68.28 40.80
C ILE A 8 55.27 -67.51 39.67
N PHE A 9 54.79 -66.32 39.99
CA PHE A 9 54.10 -65.46 39.05
C PHE A 9 54.78 -64.09 39.04
N LYS A 10 55.15 -63.61 37.86
CA LYS A 10 55.57 -62.21 37.67
C LYS A 10 54.33 -61.37 37.40
N LEU A 11 54.17 -60.28 38.13
CA LEU A 11 53.09 -59.33 37.91
C LEU A 11 53.39 -58.45 36.68
N ASN A 12 52.44 -58.42 35.75
CA ASN A 12 52.50 -57.56 34.56
C ASN A 12 51.82 -56.21 34.81
N PHE A 13 52.06 -55.25 33.91
CA PHE A 13 51.56 -53.88 34.02
C PHE A 13 50.03 -53.76 34.03
N ASP A 14 49.33 -54.64 33.32
CA ASP A 14 47.87 -54.68 33.27
C ASP A 14 47.23 -55.40 34.48
N GLY A 15 48.07 -55.92 35.40
CA GLY A 15 47.66 -56.69 36.56
C GLY A 15 47.54 -58.19 36.32
N SER A 16 47.84 -58.69 35.12
CA SER A 16 47.93 -60.13 34.82
C SER A 16 49.20 -60.77 35.38
N PHE A 17 49.28 -62.10 35.33
CA PHE A 17 50.44 -62.85 35.80
C PHE A 17 51.07 -63.70 34.71
N ASP A 18 52.39 -63.61 34.59
CA ASP A 18 53.18 -64.59 33.84
C ASP A 18 53.66 -65.67 34.80
N GLU A 19 53.27 -66.92 34.55
CA GLU A 19 53.80 -68.07 35.30
C GLU A 19 55.26 -68.32 34.92
N ILE A 20 56.12 -68.35 35.93
CA ILE A 20 57.57 -68.54 35.79
C ILE A 20 57.92 -69.95 36.25
N ALA A 21 58.56 -70.70 35.36
CA ALA A 21 59.11 -72.01 35.69
C ALA A 21 60.13 -71.89 36.85
N TYR A 22 60.07 -72.83 37.80
CA TYR A 22 60.87 -72.76 39.02
C TYR A 22 62.39 -72.74 38.74
N GLU A 23 62.86 -73.36 37.66
CA GLU A 23 64.28 -73.32 37.29
C GLU A 23 64.78 -71.89 37.03
N ASN A 24 63.88 -70.99 36.62
CA ASN A 24 64.17 -69.60 36.27
C ASN A 24 63.87 -68.61 37.42
N VAL A 25 63.52 -69.11 38.62
CA VAL A 25 63.12 -68.27 39.76
C VAL A 25 64.16 -67.21 40.12
N LYS A 26 65.45 -67.55 39.99
CA LYS A 26 66.56 -66.63 40.29
C LYS A 26 66.62 -65.47 39.30
N GLU A 27 66.25 -65.69 38.05
CA GLU A 27 66.36 -64.70 36.98
C GLU A 27 65.27 -63.63 37.05
N VAL A 28 64.13 -63.95 37.68
CA VAL A 28 62.98 -63.05 37.78
C VAL A 28 62.99 -62.15 39.02
N PHE A 29 63.85 -62.45 40.01
CA PHE A 29 64.14 -61.56 41.13
C PHE A 29 64.94 -60.36 40.62
N THR A 30 64.21 -59.34 40.16
CA THR A 30 64.79 -58.08 39.71
C THR A 30 64.36 -56.93 40.59
N ILE A 31 65.21 -55.92 40.75
CA ILE A 31 64.88 -54.73 41.54
C ILE A 31 63.65 -53.95 41.03
N VAL A 32 63.14 -54.24 39.83
CA VAL A 32 61.97 -53.60 39.20
C VAL A 32 60.71 -54.47 39.16
N ASN A 33 60.80 -55.76 39.48
CA ASN A 33 59.67 -56.69 39.40
C ASN A 33 58.88 -56.79 40.71
N ILE A 34 57.62 -57.23 40.59
CA ILE A 34 56.83 -57.74 41.71
C ILE A 34 56.50 -59.19 41.41
N LEU A 35 56.78 -60.09 42.35
CA LEU A 35 56.55 -61.53 42.20
C LEU A 35 55.53 -62.00 43.23
N ALA A 36 54.55 -62.79 42.79
CA ALA A 36 53.67 -63.56 43.66
C ALA A 36 54.12 -65.03 43.65
N ILE A 37 54.51 -65.55 44.80
CA ILE A 37 55.10 -66.88 44.95
C ILE A 37 54.20 -67.69 45.88
N TYR A 38 53.57 -68.72 45.34
CA TYR A 38 52.65 -69.58 46.08
C TYR A 38 53.26 -70.96 46.34
N ILE A 39 53.21 -71.39 47.60
CA ILE A 39 53.74 -72.69 48.04
C ILE A 39 52.59 -73.61 48.42
N THR A 40 52.27 -74.52 47.51
CA THR A 40 51.05 -75.34 47.55
C THR A 40 50.94 -76.21 48.81
N SER A 41 52.03 -76.86 49.20
CA SER A 41 52.07 -77.75 50.37
C SER A 41 51.81 -77.02 51.69
N LYS A 42 52.18 -75.73 51.75
CA LYS A 42 52.07 -74.89 52.95
C LYS A 42 50.89 -73.93 52.90
N LYS A 43 50.27 -73.75 51.73
CA LYS A 43 49.18 -72.78 51.51
C LYS A 43 49.58 -71.35 51.87
N ILE A 44 50.83 -71.00 51.56
CA ILE A 44 51.43 -69.68 51.84
C ILE A 44 51.67 -68.97 50.52
N MET A 45 51.33 -67.68 50.46
CA MET A 45 51.69 -66.77 49.38
C MET A 45 52.70 -65.73 49.89
N TYR A 46 53.76 -65.52 49.13
CA TYR A 46 54.71 -64.45 49.29
C TYR A 46 54.54 -63.46 48.14
N ILE A 47 54.47 -62.17 48.45
CA ILE A 47 54.51 -61.09 47.47
C ILE A 47 55.82 -60.36 47.71
N TRP A 48 56.79 -60.60 46.82
CA TRP A 48 58.10 -59.96 46.85
C TRP A 48 58.09 -58.74 45.95
N ILE A 49 58.50 -57.59 46.49
CA ILE A 49 58.47 -56.30 45.79
C ILE A 49 59.90 -55.82 45.60
N GLY A 50 60.36 -55.72 44.36
CA GLY A 50 61.63 -55.07 44.03
C GLY A 50 61.63 -53.60 44.49
N SER A 51 62.77 -53.12 45.01
CA SER A 51 62.88 -51.77 45.59
C SER A 51 62.47 -50.65 44.62
N ASN A 52 62.67 -50.88 43.33
CA ASN A 52 62.46 -49.92 42.25
C ASN A 52 61.29 -50.31 41.33
N ALA A 53 60.40 -51.22 41.77
CA ALA A 53 59.18 -51.53 41.03
C ALA A 53 58.35 -50.26 40.78
N THR A 54 57.81 -50.13 39.56
CA THR A 54 57.04 -48.94 39.16
C THR A 54 55.79 -48.77 40.02
N GLN A 55 55.33 -47.53 40.19
CA GLN A 55 54.11 -47.26 40.97
C GLN A 55 52.88 -47.95 40.36
N ALA A 56 52.84 -48.08 39.03
CA ALA A 56 51.78 -48.81 38.34
C ALA A 56 51.69 -50.27 38.83
N LEU A 57 52.81 -51.00 38.87
CA LEU A 57 52.85 -52.36 39.42
C LEU A 57 52.47 -52.37 40.91
N LYS A 58 52.98 -51.40 41.69
CA LYS A 58 52.66 -51.30 43.13
C LYS A 58 51.17 -51.11 43.40
N ASN A 59 50.45 -50.41 42.53
CA ASN A 59 49.00 -50.18 42.67
C ASN A 59 48.18 -51.48 42.60
N HIS A 60 48.71 -52.54 41.99
CA HIS A 60 48.04 -53.84 41.93
C HIS A 60 48.30 -54.71 43.17
N ILE A 61 49.25 -54.38 44.05
CA ILE A 61 49.67 -55.21 45.20
C ILE A 61 48.48 -55.63 46.08
N SER A 62 47.58 -54.69 46.40
CA SER A 62 46.42 -54.97 47.25
C SER A 62 45.47 -56.00 46.65
N ASN A 63 45.49 -56.13 45.32
CA ASN A 63 44.58 -56.97 44.55
C ASN A 63 45.24 -58.26 44.07
N ILE A 64 46.57 -58.42 44.16
CA ILE A 64 47.30 -59.64 43.75
C ILE A 64 46.63 -60.90 44.28
N ARG A 65 46.24 -60.91 45.56
CA ARG A 65 45.59 -62.08 46.17
C ARG A 65 44.24 -62.41 45.52
N VAL A 66 43.47 -61.38 45.17
CA VAL A 66 42.17 -61.54 44.50
C VAL A 66 42.40 -62.07 43.10
N LEU A 67 43.31 -61.44 42.34
CA LEU A 67 43.65 -61.79 40.96
C LEU A 67 44.18 -63.23 40.85
N VAL A 68 45.15 -63.62 41.70
CA VAL A 68 45.67 -64.99 41.70
C VAL A 68 44.59 -66.01 42.08
N LYS A 69 43.61 -65.65 42.93
CA LYS A 69 42.51 -66.56 43.29
C LYS A 69 41.47 -66.67 42.16
N GLU A 70 41.23 -65.59 41.41
CA GLU A 70 40.34 -65.61 40.26
C GLU A 70 40.92 -66.44 39.11
N GLU A 71 42.23 -66.27 38.86
CA GLU A 71 42.94 -66.98 37.81
C GLU A 71 43.25 -68.44 38.18
N PHE A 72 43.51 -68.71 39.46
CA PHE A 72 43.76 -70.06 40.00
C PHE A 72 42.81 -70.39 41.17
N PRO A 73 41.54 -70.74 40.90
CA PRO A 73 40.52 -70.98 41.94
C PRO A 73 40.87 -72.07 42.95
N ASP A 74 41.72 -73.02 42.56
CA ASP A 74 42.15 -74.14 43.40
C ASP A 74 43.18 -73.74 44.48
N PHE A 75 43.76 -72.54 44.39
CA PHE A 75 44.73 -72.07 45.38
C PHE A 75 44.04 -71.64 46.68
N ARG A 76 44.21 -72.43 47.73
CA ARG A 76 43.73 -72.11 49.07
C ARG A 76 44.79 -71.38 49.88
N ILE A 77 44.88 -70.06 49.76
CA ILE A 77 45.85 -69.21 50.47
C ILE A 77 45.43 -69.00 51.94
N ILE A 78 46.17 -69.57 52.90
CA ILE A 78 45.93 -69.43 54.35
C ILE A 78 46.73 -68.27 54.94
N ARG A 79 47.99 -68.10 54.52
CA ARG A 79 48.85 -67.00 54.97
C ARG A 79 49.39 -66.24 53.77
N ASN A 80 49.42 -64.92 53.87
CA ASN A 80 49.99 -64.02 52.87
C ASN A 80 51.01 -63.11 53.54
N PHE A 81 52.18 -62.99 52.92
CA PHE A 81 53.23 -62.07 53.37
C PHE A 81 53.60 -61.18 52.20
N THR A 82 53.59 -59.88 52.43
CA THR A 82 54.03 -58.87 51.47
C THR A 82 55.20 -58.16 52.09
N PHE A 83 56.33 -58.07 51.39
CA PHE A 83 57.53 -57.41 51.87
C PHE A 83 58.32 -56.84 50.70
N GLU A 84 59.10 -55.82 51.02
CA GLU A 84 60.05 -55.26 50.09
C GLU A 84 61.33 -56.12 50.03
N MET A 85 62.04 -55.98 48.93
CA MET A 85 63.36 -56.55 48.74
C MET A 85 64.27 -56.22 49.94
N ARG A 86 65.04 -57.21 50.41
CA ARG A 86 65.87 -57.20 51.63
C ARG A 86 65.12 -57.31 52.96
N GLU A 87 63.79 -57.35 52.96
CA GLU A 87 62.97 -57.59 54.15
C GLU A 87 62.40 -59.02 54.20
N GLU A 88 63.00 -59.95 53.45
CA GLU A 88 62.46 -61.29 53.32
C GLU A 88 62.56 -62.08 54.64
N PRO A 89 61.47 -62.72 55.10
CA PRO A 89 61.47 -63.47 56.36
C PRO A 89 62.34 -64.73 56.24
N PHE A 90 62.91 -65.19 57.36
CA PHE A 90 63.79 -66.38 57.36
C PHE A 90 63.17 -67.60 56.67
N ASP A 91 61.87 -67.82 56.87
CA ASP A 91 61.14 -68.93 56.25
C ASP A 91 61.06 -68.82 54.71
N PHE A 92 61.13 -67.62 54.13
CA PHE A 92 61.10 -67.42 52.68
C PHE A 92 62.26 -68.14 51.99
N PHE A 93 63.49 -67.88 52.44
CA PHE A 93 64.71 -68.50 51.91
C PHE A 93 64.68 -70.03 52.05
N LYS A 94 64.28 -70.51 53.23
CA LYS A 94 64.14 -71.95 53.50
C LYS A 94 63.10 -72.61 52.60
N ASN A 95 62.04 -71.90 52.26
CA ASN A 95 60.94 -72.45 51.48
C ASN A 95 61.19 -72.46 49.97
N LEU A 96 62.04 -71.55 49.47
CA LEU A 96 62.40 -71.41 48.06
C LEU A 96 63.74 -72.06 47.70
N ASP A 97 64.35 -72.80 48.64
CA ASP A 97 65.67 -73.41 48.46
C ASP A 97 66.72 -72.42 47.89
N LEU A 98 66.66 -71.19 48.41
CA LEU A 98 67.47 -70.05 47.94
C LEU A 98 68.30 -69.53 49.11
N SER A 99 69.62 -69.43 48.93
CA SER A 99 70.46 -68.82 49.97
C SER A 99 70.31 -67.30 49.96
N LYS A 100 70.32 -66.71 51.16
CA LYS A 100 70.24 -65.26 51.34
C LYS A 100 71.38 -64.56 50.62
N GLU A 101 72.57 -65.13 50.69
CA GLU A 101 73.78 -64.61 50.07
C GLU A 101 73.72 -64.65 48.54
N GLU A 102 73.10 -65.67 47.94
CA GLU A 102 72.91 -65.75 46.49
C GLU A 102 71.94 -64.68 45.97
N LEU A 103 70.77 -64.54 46.62
CA LEU A 103 69.79 -63.53 46.23
C LEU A 103 70.36 -62.12 46.38
N TYR A 104 71.05 -61.84 47.49
CA TYR A 104 71.58 -60.49 47.74
C TYR A 104 72.76 -60.15 46.82
N LYS A 105 73.63 -61.11 46.47
CA LYS A 105 74.66 -60.87 45.45
C LYS A 105 74.07 -60.54 44.09
N LEU A 106 72.98 -61.20 43.71
CA LEU A 106 72.26 -60.90 42.47
C LEU A 106 71.65 -59.49 42.50
N ILE A 107 70.98 -59.14 43.61
CA ILE A 107 70.40 -57.81 43.83
C ILE A 107 71.49 -56.73 43.83
N ASP A 108 72.60 -56.92 44.56
CA ASP A 108 73.70 -55.95 44.63
C ASP A 108 74.32 -55.71 43.24
N TYR A 109 74.44 -56.77 42.42
CA TYR A 109 74.89 -56.66 41.04
C TYR A 109 73.90 -55.85 40.18
N GLN A 110 72.61 -56.17 40.28
CA GLN A 110 71.57 -55.42 39.58
C GLN A 110 71.51 -53.95 40.02
N GLU A 111 71.60 -53.65 41.32
CA GLU A 111 71.67 -52.29 41.83
C GLU A 111 72.87 -51.54 41.23
N LYS A 112 74.05 -52.16 41.23
CA LYS A 112 75.26 -51.54 40.65
C LYS A 112 75.15 -51.24 39.16
N VAL A 113 74.49 -52.12 38.40
CA VAL A 113 74.37 -52.00 36.93
C VAL A 113 73.17 -51.16 36.52
N MET A 114 72.02 -51.30 37.18
CA MET A 114 70.74 -50.71 36.78
C MET A 114 70.44 -49.36 37.45
N LEU A 115 70.97 -49.07 38.66
CA LEU A 115 70.67 -47.79 39.35
C LEU A 115 71.10 -46.54 38.55
N PRO A 116 72.25 -46.50 37.86
CA PRO A 116 72.59 -45.35 37.02
C PRO A 116 71.54 -45.11 35.92
N THR A 117 71.06 -46.18 35.30
CA THR A 117 70.02 -46.13 34.26
C THR A 117 68.67 -45.69 34.83
N LEU A 118 68.26 -46.21 35.99
CA LEU A 118 67.03 -45.81 36.68
C LEU A 118 67.04 -44.33 37.10
N ARG A 119 68.19 -43.80 37.56
CA ARG A 119 68.32 -42.37 37.86
C ARG A 119 68.17 -41.50 36.62
N LYS A 120 68.69 -41.96 35.48
CA LYS A 120 68.54 -41.26 34.19
C LYS A 120 67.08 -41.28 33.73
N ILE A 121 66.39 -42.42 33.87
CA ILE A 121 64.94 -42.54 33.61
C ILE A 121 64.14 -41.52 34.43
N GLU A 122 64.41 -41.40 35.73
CA GLU A 122 63.68 -40.45 36.59
C GLU A 122 63.90 -39.00 36.18
N HIS A 123 65.14 -38.64 35.82
CA HIS A 123 65.44 -37.31 35.30
C HIS A 123 64.71 -37.02 33.98
N LEU A 124 64.64 -37.99 33.08
CA LEU A 124 63.89 -37.88 31.84
C LEU A 124 62.38 -37.77 32.09
N LYS A 125 61.80 -38.51 33.05
CA LYS A 125 60.39 -38.38 33.45
C LYS A 125 60.05 -36.96 33.90
N LEU A 126 60.89 -36.37 34.75
CA LEU A 126 60.74 -34.97 35.17
C LEU A 126 60.83 -33.98 34.00
N THR A 127 61.71 -34.27 33.04
CA THR A 127 61.88 -33.44 31.83
C THR A 127 60.66 -33.55 30.92
N THR A 128 60.15 -34.77 30.68
CA THR A 128 58.90 -35.01 29.96
C THR A 128 57.74 -34.25 30.61
N GLY A 129 57.61 -34.31 31.94
CA GLY A 129 56.56 -33.56 32.66
C GLY A 129 56.60 -32.05 32.36
N LYS A 130 57.79 -31.44 32.43
CA LYS A 130 57.96 -30.01 32.08
C LYS A 130 57.61 -29.70 30.63
N LEU A 131 57.98 -30.58 29.70
CA LEU A 131 57.69 -30.42 28.27
C LEU A 131 56.19 -30.56 27.98
N VAL A 132 55.49 -31.44 28.71
CA VAL A 132 54.02 -31.57 28.64
C VAL A 132 53.35 -30.31 29.20
N ASP A 133 53.83 -29.79 30.33
CA ASP A 133 53.30 -28.57 30.93
C ASP A 133 53.51 -27.33 30.03
N SER A 134 54.63 -27.28 29.30
CA SER A 134 54.88 -26.25 28.28
C SER A 134 54.25 -26.57 26.91
N GLU A 135 53.46 -27.65 26.83
CA GLU A 135 52.80 -28.14 25.61
C GLU A 135 53.75 -28.35 24.41
N ASP A 136 55.01 -28.70 24.68
CA ASP A 136 56.02 -29.08 23.70
C ASP A 136 55.97 -30.61 23.51
N TYR A 137 54.85 -31.06 22.95
CA TYR A 137 54.55 -32.47 22.77
C TYR A 137 55.57 -33.21 21.88
N PRO A 138 56.12 -32.63 20.78
CA PRO A 138 57.12 -33.31 19.97
C PRO A 138 58.40 -33.64 20.76
N ASN A 139 58.91 -32.71 21.57
CA ASN A 139 60.08 -32.96 22.40
C ASN A 139 59.74 -33.87 23.60
N ALA A 140 58.52 -33.80 24.14
CA ALA A 140 58.04 -34.74 25.16
C ALA A 140 58.00 -36.18 24.64
N VAL A 141 57.53 -36.40 23.40
CA VAL A 141 57.55 -37.72 22.74
C VAL A 141 58.97 -38.21 22.59
N LYS A 142 59.90 -37.38 22.09
CA LYS A 142 61.32 -37.77 21.92
C LYS A 142 61.98 -38.15 23.25
N THR A 143 61.74 -37.36 24.30
CA THR A 143 62.23 -37.64 25.66
C THR A 143 61.64 -38.96 26.21
N THR A 144 60.38 -39.23 25.90
CA THR A 144 59.70 -40.48 26.28
C THR A 144 60.23 -41.69 25.52
N GLU A 145 60.57 -41.54 24.23
CA GLU A 145 61.26 -42.58 23.45
C GLU A 145 62.66 -42.91 24.01
N GLU A 146 63.37 -41.92 24.55
CA GLU A 146 64.62 -42.16 25.28
C GLU A 146 64.41 -42.96 26.57
N ILE A 147 63.32 -42.72 27.30
CA ILE A 147 62.95 -43.54 28.47
C ILE A 147 62.67 -44.99 28.05
N ILE A 148 61.95 -45.20 26.94
CA ILE A 148 61.69 -46.54 26.41
C ILE A 148 62.99 -47.29 26.09
N LYS A 149 63.97 -46.63 25.46
CA LYS A 149 65.29 -47.24 25.18
C LYS A 149 65.97 -47.71 26.47
N LEU A 150 65.97 -46.86 27.51
CA LEU A 150 66.55 -47.21 28.81
C LEU A 150 65.75 -48.31 29.54
N ALA A 151 64.42 -48.34 29.37
CA ALA A 151 63.56 -49.38 29.93
C ALA A 151 63.87 -50.76 29.30
N ILE A 152 64.13 -50.80 27.99
CA ILE A 152 64.58 -52.01 27.29
C ILE A 152 65.94 -52.48 27.82
N GLU A 153 66.88 -51.56 28.07
CA GLU A 153 68.21 -51.91 28.61
C GLU A 153 68.16 -52.59 29.99
N ILE A 154 67.14 -52.30 30.80
CA ILE A 154 66.96 -52.89 32.14
C ILE A 154 65.87 -53.97 32.19
N ASN A 155 65.28 -54.34 31.05
CA ASN A 155 64.14 -55.28 30.94
C ASN A 155 62.94 -54.92 31.84
N ASP A 156 62.57 -53.64 31.90
CA ASP A 156 61.38 -53.15 32.62
C ASP A 156 60.18 -53.02 31.65
N ASP A 157 59.49 -54.14 31.43
CA ASP A 157 58.33 -54.23 30.53
C ASP A 157 57.16 -53.33 30.97
N ALA A 158 57.03 -53.11 32.27
CA ALA A 158 55.96 -52.31 32.84
C ALA A 158 56.16 -50.83 32.53
N LEU A 159 57.39 -50.34 32.71
CA LEU A 159 57.75 -48.98 32.32
C LEU A 159 57.60 -48.80 30.80
N LEU A 160 58.00 -49.77 29.98
CA LEU A 160 57.86 -49.71 28.53
C LEU A 160 56.38 -49.53 28.12
N THR A 161 55.48 -50.30 28.72
CA THR A 161 54.03 -50.22 28.44
C THR A 161 53.45 -48.87 28.87
N GLU A 162 53.81 -48.39 30.07
CA GLU A 162 53.42 -47.08 30.59
C GLU A 162 53.82 -45.94 29.62
N GLN A 163 55.07 -45.94 29.17
CA GLN A 163 55.60 -44.90 28.30
C GLN A 163 55.04 -44.97 26.87
N ASN A 164 54.78 -46.18 26.32
CA ASN A 164 54.11 -46.32 25.02
C ASN A 164 52.69 -45.75 25.03
N ARG A 165 51.95 -45.94 26.14
CA ARG A 165 50.63 -45.33 26.32
C ARG A 165 50.75 -43.81 26.37
N LEU A 166 51.73 -43.29 27.11
CA LEU A 166 52.00 -41.85 27.18
C LEU A 166 52.34 -41.27 25.80
N ILE A 167 53.19 -41.92 24.99
CA ILE A 167 53.49 -41.47 23.62
C ILE A 167 52.21 -41.37 22.77
N THR A 168 51.32 -42.35 22.89
CA THR A 168 50.06 -42.33 22.14
C THR A 168 49.22 -41.11 22.53
N GLU A 169 49.08 -40.85 23.83
CA GLU A 169 48.38 -39.66 24.35
C GLU A 169 49.04 -38.35 23.90
N LEU A 170 50.37 -38.25 23.98
CA LEU A 170 51.12 -37.07 23.56
C LEU A 170 51.02 -36.81 22.06
N LYS A 171 51.01 -37.87 21.23
CA LYS A 171 50.80 -37.74 19.78
C LYS A 171 49.40 -37.24 19.45
N THR A 172 48.37 -37.74 20.15
CA THR A 172 47.00 -37.21 20.01
C THR A 172 46.92 -35.75 20.41
N ARG A 173 47.42 -35.38 21.60
CA ARG A 173 47.46 -33.98 22.06
C ARG A 173 48.25 -33.07 21.11
N SER A 174 49.35 -33.55 20.54
CA SER A 174 50.13 -32.82 19.54
C SER A 174 49.34 -32.58 18.26
N ALA A 175 48.57 -33.55 17.79
CA ALA A 175 47.73 -33.40 16.60
C ALA A 175 46.58 -32.42 16.85
N ASP A 176 45.93 -32.51 18.02
CA ASP A 176 44.86 -31.60 18.43
C ASP A 176 45.37 -30.17 18.55
N LYS A 177 46.57 -29.96 19.12
CA LYS A 177 47.20 -28.64 19.21
C LYS A 177 47.43 -28.00 17.85
N VAL A 178 47.90 -28.75 16.86
CA VAL A 178 48.09 -28.22 15.49
C VAL A 178 46.76 -27.74 14.88
N ILE A 179 45.66 -28.45 15.15
CA ILE A 179 44.33 -28.05 14.69
C ILE A 179 43.87 -26.78 15.42
N ILE A 180 44.06 -26.73 16.75
CA ILE A 180 43.70 -25.58 17.59
C ILE A 180 44.47 -24.33 17.14
N ASP A 181 45.80 -24.41 17.00
CA ASP A 181 46.66 -23.29 16.57
C ASP A 181 46.22 -22.74 15.21
N LYS A 182 45.87 -23.63 14.27
CA LYS A 182 45.35 -23.22 12.96
C LYS A 182 44.01 -22.50 13.06
N ILE A 183 43.10 -22.99 13.91
CA ILE A 183 41.82 -22.32 14.15
C ILE A 183 42.05 -20.97 14.82
N GLU A 184 42.96 -20.85 15.78
CA GLU A 184 43.29 -19.58 16.43
C GLU A 184 43.84 -18.54 15.45
N ASP A 185 44.71 -18.94 14.52
CA ASP A 185 45.21 -18.04 13.48
C ASP A 185 44.12 -17.62 12.49
N GLU A 186 43.22 -18.55 12.11
CA GLU A 186 42.01 -18.20 11.32
C GLU A 186 41.13 -17.19 12.09
N VAL A 187 40.93 -17.38 13.41
CA VAL A 187 40.15 -16.47 14.27
C VAL A 187 40.75 -15.07 14.32
N LYS A 188 42.08 -14.93 14.42
CA LYS A 188 42.74 -13.61 14.42
C LYS A 188 42.47 -12.84 13.12
N GLN A 189 42.60 -13.52 11.98
CA GLN A 189 42.32 -12.89 10.67
C GLN A 189 40.83 -12.54 10.55
N LEU A 190 39.97 -13.43 11.03
CA LEU A 190 38.52 -13.25 10.98
C LEU A 190 38.02 -12.13 11.91
N ASP A 191 38.57 -11.97 13.12
CA ASP A 191 38.19 -10.88 14.04
C ASP A 191 38.57 -9.51 13.47
N GLN A 192 39.68 -9.43 12.72
CA GLN A 192 40.05 -8.21 11.99
C GLN A 192 39.03 -7.92 10.88
N GLN A 193 38.74 -8.89 10.01
CA GLN A 193 37.75 -8.73 8.93
C GLN A 193 36.36 -8.40 9.48
N PHE A 194 35.95 -9.06 10.56
CA PHE A 194 34.71 -8.79 11.27
C PHE A 194 34.68 -7.35 11.77
N SER A 195 35.73 -6.89 12.45
CA SER A 195 35.81 -5.53 12.98
C SER A 195 35.77 -4.47 11.87
N ASP A 196 36.43 -4.72 10.73
CA ASP A 196 36.41 -3.84 9.56
C ASP A 196 35.00 -3.73 8.95
N LEU A 197 34.29 -4.86 8.79
CA LEU A 197 32.91 -4.88 8.28
C LEU A 197 31.91 -4.23 9.23
N ILE A 198 32.11 -4.35 10.54
CA ILE A 198 31.29 -3.63 11.53
C ILE A 198 31.54 -2.11 11.43
N ALA A 199 32.79 -1.69 11.19
CA ALA A 199 33.13 -0.27 11.03
C ALA A 199 32.52 0.35 9.76
N THR A 200 32.30 -0.43 8.70
CA THR A 200 31.63 0.01 7.47
C THR A 200 30.12 -0.24 7.48
N GLU A 201 29.53 -0.61 8.62
CA GLU A 201 28.10 -0.91 8.80
C GLU A 201 27.57 -2.06 7.91
N GLU A 202 28.45 -2.96 7.46
CA GLU A 202 28.11 -4.13 6.64
C GLU A 202 27.78 -5.36 7.52
N PHE A 203 26.85 -5.19 8.46
CA PHE A 203 26.51 -6.18 9.48
C PHE A 203 26.12 -7.55 8.93
N LEU A 204 25.38 -7.61 7.82
CA LEU A 204 24.98 -8.89 7.22
C LEU A 204 26.19 -9.67 6.68
N LYS A 205 27.16 -8.99 6.09
CA LYS A 205 28.39 -9.64 5.63
C LYS A 205 29.24 -10.07 6.82
N ALA A 206 29.33 -9.24 7.85
CA ALA A 206 30.03 -9.55 9.10
C ALA A 206 29.45 -10.82 9.77
N HIS A 207 28.12 -10.95 9.81
CA HIS A 207 27.44 -12.16 10.30
C HIS A 207 27.81 -13.39 9.45
N ARG A 208 27.73 -13.28 8.13
CA ARG A 208 27.99 -14.40 7.20
C ARG A 208 29.41 -14.96 7.31
N ILE A 209 30.43 -14.10 7.41
CA ILE A 209 31.82 -14.59 7.51
C ILE A 209 32.05 -15.40 8.80
N VAL A 210 31.42 -15.02 9.91
CA VAL A 210 31.51 -15.76 11.18
C VAL A 210 30.67 -17.03 11.13
N GLU A 211 29.49 -17.00 10.50
CA GLU A 211 28.66 -18.19 10.30
C GLU A 211 29.35 -19.24 9.40
N GLU A 212 30.00 -18.81 8.32
CA GLU A 212 30.79 -19.68 7.44
C GLU A 212 31.98 -20.30 8.18
N PHE A 213 32.67 -19.51 9.01
CA PHE A 213 33.72 -20.01 9.90
C PHE A 213 33.18 -21.06 10.89
N GLU A 214 32.07 -20.78 11.56
CA GLU A 214 31.43 -21.70 12.52
C GLU A 214 31.05 -23.02 11.82
N LYS A 215 30.43 -22.95 10.64
CA LYS A 215 30.05 -24.14 9.84
C LYS A 215 31.24 -24.94 9.34
N LYS A 216 32.34 -24.28 8.96
CA LYS A 216 33.56 -24.92 8.47
C LYS A 216 34.28 -25.66 9.60
N ASN A 217 34.50 -25.01 10.74
CA ASN A 217 35.38 -25.53 11.78
C ASN A 217 34.66 -26.36 12.86
N SER A 218 33.35 -26.20 13.06
CA SER A 218 32.56 -27.05 13.99
C SER A 218 32.52 -28.53 13.59
N LYS A 219 32.80 -28.86 12.32
CA LYS A 219 32.92 -30.23 11.83
C LYS A 219 34.27 -30.87 12.17
N ILE A 220 35.27 -30.05 12.50
CA ILE A 220 36.67 -30.45 12.67
C ILE A 220 37.01 -30.53 14.16
N HIS A 221 36.55 -29.54 14.94
CA HIS A 221 36.80 -29.46 16.38
C HIS A 221 35.63 -28.78 17.09
N ASP A 222 35.44 -29.10 18.37
CA ASP A 222 34.49 -28.36 19.20
C ASP A 222 35.03 -26.94 19.46
N LEU A 223 34.42 -25.93 18.81
CA LEU A 223 34.81 -24.53 18.94
C LEU A 223 34.57 -23.95 20.34
N SER A 224 33.73 -24.59 21.16
CA SER A 224 33.46 -24.12 22.53
C SER A 224 34.67 -24.26 23.46
N THR A 225 35.61 -25.14 23.10
CA THR A 225 36.86 -25.40 23.83
C THR A 225 37.97 -24.40 23.49
N ILE A 226 37.84 -23.65 22.39
CA ILE A 226 38.83 -22.65 21.95
C ILE A 226 38.35 -21.26 22.37
N THR A 227 39.05 -20.66 23.33
CA THR A 227 38.63 -19.39 23.97
C THR A 227 38.43 -18.27 22.95
N SER A 228 39.37 -18.09 22.03
CA SER A 228 39.36 -17.05 21.01
C SER A 228 38.15 -17.18 20.06
N ALA A 229 37.87 -18.40 19.57
CA ALA A 229 36.70 -18.68 18.73
C ALA A 229 35.38 -18.41 19.46
N ARG A 230 35.26 -18.86 20.72
CA ARG A 230 34.09 -18.65 21.56
C ARG A 230 33.80 -17.16 21.79
N GLU A 231 34.84 -16.37 22.05
CA GLU A 231 34.72 -14.93 22.26
C GLU A 231 34.25 -14.21 20.99
N LEU A 232 34.83 -14.53 19.83
CA LEU A 232 34.42 -13.96 18.54
C LEU A 232 32.94 -14.27 18.22
N ILE A 233 32.54 -15.54 18.34
CA ILE A 233 31.15 -15.97 18.08
C ILE A 233 30.17 -15.28 19.06
N SER A 234 30.55 -15.14 20.33
CA SER A 234 29.71 -14.46 21.31
C SER A 234 29.57 -12.95 21.04
N LYS A 235 30.69 -12.30 20.69
CA LYS A 235 30.76 -10.88 20.30
C LYS A 235 29.88 -10.61 19.08
N GLU A 236 30.02 -11.44 18.04
CA GLU A 236 29.22 -11.36 16.82
C GLU A 236 27.71 -11.50 17.12
N LYS A 237 27.29 -12.59 17.78
CA LYS A 237 25.87 -12.84 18.09
C LYS A 237 25.22 -11.69 18.85
N LYS A 238 25.96 -11.06 19.76
CA LYS A 238 25.50 -9.90 20.54
C LYS A 238 25.32 -8.65 19.68
N ILE A 239 26.28 -8.36 18.80
CA ILE A 239 26.21 -7.20 17.89
C ILE A 239 25.09 -7.41 16.88
N TRP A 240 25.04 -8.59 16.26
CA TRP A 240 24.03 -8.96 15.28
C TRP A 240 22.61 -8.85 15.83
N LYS A 241 22.36 -9.41 17.02
CA LYS A 241 21.04 -9.32 17.66
C LYS A 241 20.60 -7.87 17.91
N ARG A 242 21.49 -7.03 18.43
CA ARG A 242 21.20 -5.60 18.67
C ARG A 242 20.86 -4.87 17.39
N GLU A 243 21.60 -5.15 16.31
CA GLU A 243 21.37 -4.51 15.03
C GLU A 243 20.02 -4.93 14.42
N GLN A 244 19.68 -6.23 14.46
CA GLN A 244 18.36 -6.69 14.04
C GLN A 244 17.23 -6.05 14.86
N GLU A 245 17.38 -5.97 16.18
CA GLU A 245 16.40 -5.31 17.05
C GLU A 245 16.25 -3.81 16.74
N ARG A 246 17.36 -3.11 16.47
CA ARG A 246 17.36 -1.69 16.06
C ARG A 246 16.62 -1.49 14.74
N LEU A 247 16.97 -2.27 13.72
CA LEU A 247 16.36 -2.20 12.39
C LEU A 247 14.85 -2.50 12.46
N ILE A 248 14.44 -3.53 13.21
CA ILE A 248 13.02 -3.84 13.40
C ILE A 248 12.29 -2.66 14.04
N LYS A 249 12.85 -2.06 15.10
CA LYS A 249 12.23 -0.91 15.78
C LYS A 249 12.08 0.31 14.85
N GLU A 250 13.10 0.60 14.06
CA GLU A 250 13.07 1.69 13.09
C GLU A 250 12.06 1.44 11.98
N LEU A 251 12.04 0.22 11.44
CA LEU A 251 11.07 -0.18 10.43
C LEU A 251 9.64 -0.09 10.97
N THR A 252 9.35 -0.62 12.16
CA THR A 252 8.00 -0.49 12.77
C THR A 252 7.58 0.97 12.95
N LYS A 253 8.52 1.88 13.26
CA LYS A 253 8.21 3.31 13.31
C LYS A 253 7.85 3.85 11.93
N LEU A 254 8.67 3.54 10.92
CA LEU A 254 8.43 3.96 9.55
C LEU A 254 7.15 3.35 8.97
N GLU A 255 6.79 2.11 9.32
CA GLU A 255 5.54 1.44 8.92
C GLU A 255 4.33 2.24 9.38
N ASN A 256 4.32 2.68 10.63
CA ASN A 256 3.23 3.51 11.16
C ASN A 256 3.17 4.87 10.45
N ASP A 257 4.32 5.51 10.24
CA ASP A 257 4.39 6.80 9.55
C ASP A 257 3.93 6.66 8.08
N LEU A 258 4.29 5.55 7.42
CA LEU A 258 3.91 5.23 6.05
C LEU A 258 2.41 4.99 5.95
N PHE A 259 1.86 4.16 6.83
CA PHE A 259 0.42 3.88 6.88
C PHE A 259 -0.38 5.18 7.04
N LEU A 260 0.05 6.09 7.92
CA LEU A 260 -0.58 7.39 8.10
C LEU A 260 -0.45 8.26 6.84
N ALA A 261 0.73 8.30 6.21
CA ALA A 261 0.95 9.07 4.99
C ALA A 261 0.11 8.56 3.82
N ILE A 262 0.02 7.24 3.63
CA ILE A 262 -0.83 6.58 2.61
C ILE A 262 -2.30 6.89 2.88
N LYS A 263 -2.77 6.72 4.12
CA LYS A 263 -4.16 6.98 4.51
C LYS A 263 -4.56 8.45 4.27
N ASN A 264 -3.64 9.38 4.51
CA ASN A 264 -3.87 10.81 4.30
C ASN A 264 -3.58 11.26 2.84
N LEU A 265 -3.18 10.33 1.96
CA LEU A 265 -2.78 10.61 0.58
C LEU A 265 -1.61 11.62 0.45
N GLU A 266 -0.71 11.64 1.43
CA GLU A 266 0.54 12.43 1.43
C GLU A 266 1.62 11.72 0.61
N ILE A 267 1.41 11.60 -0.71
CA ILE A 267 2.18 10.72 -1.61
C ILE A 267 3.71 10.96 -1.55
N GLU A 268 4.17 12.20 -1.60
CA GLU A 268 5.60 12.52 -1.57
C GLU A 268 6.26 12.07 -0.26
N LYS A 269 5.57 12.26 0.86
CA LYS A 269 6.03 11.83 2.18
C LYS A 269 6.06 10.30 2.26
N ALA A 270 5.04 9.62 1.74
CA ALA A 270 4.99 8.16 1.69
C ALA A 270 6.13 7.57 0.83
N ILE A 271 6.45 8.17 -0.31
CA ILE A 271 7.61 7.77 -1.14
C ILE A 271 8.91 7.91 -0.35
N ASN A 272 9.14 9.05 0.29
CA ASN A 272 10.35 9.29 1.08
C ASN A 272 10.49 8.30 2.26
N ILE A 273 9.36 7.91 2.89
CA ILE A 273 9.36 6.89 3.94
C ILE A 273 9.68 5.51 3.36
N MET A 274 9.12 5.16 2.19
CA MET A 274 9.41 3.90 1.50
C MET A 274 10.89 3.76 1.14
N GLU A 275 11.50 4.82 0.61
CA GLU A 275 12.94 4.81 0.27
C GLU A 275 13.82 4.61 1.52
N LYS A 276 13.50 5.30 2.62
CA LYS A 276 14.19 5.12 3.92
C LYS A 276 14.02 3.70 4.49
N GLY A 277 12.85 3.09 4.32
CA GLY A 277 12.64 1.71 4.73
C GLY A 277 13.46 0.73 3.89
N LYS A 278 13.46 0.92 2.56
CA LYS A 278 14.24 0.08 1.63
C LYS A 278 15.74 0.14 1.92
N SER A 279 16.29 1.30 2.30
CA SER A 279 17.71 1.38 2.68
C SER A 279 18.05 0.53 3.92
N ASN A 280 17.08 0.30 4.82
CA ASN A 280 17.26 -0.51 6.02
C ASN A 280 17.17 -2.03 5.75
N PHE A 281 16.76 -2.47 4.55
CA PHE A 281 16.63 -3.91 4.24
C PHE A 281 17.94 -4.60 3.91
N SER A 282 18.98 -3.86 3.51
CA SER A 282 20.29 -4.41 3.13
C SER A 282 20.89 -5.30 4.22
N ASN A 283 20.63 -4.95 5.49
CA ASN A 283 21.13 -5.65 6.68
C ASN A 283 20.06 -6.50 7.40
N LEU A 284 18.81 -6.55 6.93
CA LEU A 284 17.73 -7.28 7.58
C LEU A 284 17.60 -8.72 7.04
N ILE A 285 17.56 -9.72 7.93
CA ILE A 285 17.30 -11.13 7.53
C ILE A 285 15.81 -11.47 7.52
N ASN A 286 14.99 -10.77 8.31
CA ASN A 286 13.58 -11.10 8.47
C ASN A 286 12.77 -10.89 7.17
N ASP A 287 12.52 -11.99 6.44
CA ASP A 287 11.76 -11.99 5.19
C ASP A 287 10.27 -11.67 5.39
N GLU A 288 9.71 -11.89 6.59
CA GLU A 288 8.32 -11.51 6.88
C GLU A 288 8.15 -9.98 6.86
N VAL A 289 9.11 -9.26 7.44
CA VAL A 289 9.12 -7.78 7.41
C VAL A 289 9.31 -7.29 5.98
N LYS A 290 10.23 -7.88 5.20
CA LYS A 290 10.40 -7.52 3.79
C LYS A 290 9.10 -7.70 3.00
N LYS A 291 8.45 -8.85 3.14
CA LYS A 291 7.15 -9.12 2.50
C LYS A 291 6.08 -8.11 2.90
N LYS A 292 5.99 -7.72 4.18
CA LYS A 292 5.03 -6.69 4.61
C LYS A 292 5.27 -5.36 3.89
N TRP A 293 6.53 -4.99 3.68
CA TRP A 293 6.87 -3.78 2.96
C TRP A 293 6.63 -3.83 1.46
N ASP A 294 6.72 -5.02 0.85
CA ASP A 294 6.28 -5.20 -0.54
C ASP A 294 4.77 -4.89 -0.69
N HIS A 295 3.94 -5.26 0.29
CA HIS A 295 2.51 -4.91 0.28
C HIS A 295 2.28 -3.39 0.40
N PHE A 296 3.12 -2.67 1.16
CA PHE A 296 3.01 -1.21 1.22
C PHE A 296 3.33 -0.52 -0.11
N GLU A 297 4.08 -1.16 -1.00
CA GLU A 297 4.32 -0.64 -2.34
C GLU A 297 3.05 -0.71 -3.21
N GLU A 298 2.27 -1.77 -3.07
CA GLU A 298 0.95 -1.90 -3.69
C GLU A 298 -0.02 -0.86 -3.12
N ASP A 299 -0.09 -0.71 -1.80
CA ASP A 299 -0.92 0.29 -1.13
C ASP A 299 -0.56 1.72 -1.56
N LEU A 300 0.74 2.02 -1.69
CA LEU A 300 1.23 3.32 -2.17
C LEU A 300 0.82 3.57 -3.62
N GLN A 301 0.85 2.54 -4.47
CA GLN A 301 0.44 2.66 -5.86
C GLN A 301 -1.07 2.90 -5.97
N GLU A 302 -1.87 2.22 -5.15
CA GLU A 302 -3.31 2.47 -5.05
C GLU A 302 -3.59 3.90 -4.58
N ALA A 303 -2.89 4.37 -3.54
CA ALA A 303 -3.02 5.73 -3.03
C ALA A 303 -2.64 6.79 -4.08
N LYS A 304 -1.60 6.56 -4.90
CA LYS A 304 -1.25 7.43 -6.03
C LYS A 304 -2.40 7.56 -7.02
N GLN A 305 -3.00 6.44 -7.42
CA GLN A 305 -4.15 6.44 -8.33
C GLN A 305 -5.35 7.19 -7.73
N LYS A 306 -5.61 7.02 -6.43
CA LYS A 306 -6.66 7.77 -5.71
C LYS A 306 -6.40 9.27 -5.72
N ALA A 307 -5.18 9.69 -5.38
CA ALA A 307 -4.80 11.10 -5.32
C ALA A 307 -4.88 11.78 -6.70
N GLU A 308 -4.43 11.11 -7.76
CA GLU A 308 -4.52 11.63 -9.13
C GLU A 308 -5.97 11.74 -9.60
N LEU A 309 -6.79 10.72 -9.33
CA LEU A 309 -8.22 10.76 -9.65
C LEU A 309 -8.92 11.92 -8.93
N ILE A 310 -8.65 12.11 -7.63
CA ILE A 310 -9.18 13.23 -6.85
C ILE A 310 -8.83 14.58 -7.50
N LYS A 311 -7.57 14.80 -7.86
CA LYS A 311 -7.13 16.03 -8.55
C LYS A 311 -7.89 16.23 -9.87
N SER A 312 -8.05 15.17 -10.67
CA SER A 312 -8.79 15.25 -11.93
C SER A 312 -10.27 15.60 -11.74
N ILE A 313 -10.90 15.09 -10.67
CA ILE A 313 -12.28 15.39 -10.34
C ILE A 313 -12.41 16.84 -9.88
N ASP A 314 -11.52 17.34 -9.03
CA ASP A 314 -11.59 18.73 -8.58
C ASP A 314 -11.47 19.72 -9.75
N ILE A 315 -10.55 19.46 -10.69
CA ILE A 315 -10.45 20.24 -11.93
C ILE A 315 -11.75 20.16 -12.74
N PHE A 316 -12.30 18.96 -12.88
CA PHE A 316 -13.57 18.75 -13.59
C PHE A 316 -14.74 19.48 -12.92
N ILE A 317 -14.83 19.49 -11.58
CA ILE A 317 -15.90 20.19 -10.85
C ILE A 317 -15.87 21.67 -11.18
N VAL A 318 -14.70 22.31 -11.20
CA VAL A 318 -14.58 23.72 -11.60
C VAL A 318 -15.03 23.92 -13.04
N LYS A 319 -14.53 23.10 -13.98
CA LYS A 319 -14.94 23.14 -15.39
C LYS A 319 -16.45 22.90 -15.57
N SER A 320 -17.05 22.08 -14.72
CA SER A 320 -18.45 21.71 -14.83
C SER A 320 -19.40 22.89 -14.58
N GLU A 321 -18.97 23.87 -13.78
CA GLU A 321 -19.75 25.08 -13.53
C GLU A 321 -19.90 25.95 -14.78
N GLU A 322 -18.85 26.04 -15.61
CA GLU A 322 -18.89 26.75 -16.90
C GLU A 322 -19.76 26.00 -17.90
N MET A 323 -19.54 24.69 -18.05
CA MET A 323 -20.35 23.84 -18.95
C MET A 323 -21.84 23.86 -18.58
N ASN A 324 -22.17 24.00 -17.29
CA ASN A 324 -23.54 24.12 -16.80
C ASN A 324 -24.18 25.45 -17.19
N LYS A 325 -23.43 26.55 -17.17
CA LYS A 325 -23.89 27.86 -17.68
C LYS A 325 -24.14 27.85 -19.18
N ASP A 326 -23.35 27.07 -19.90
CA ASP A 326 -23.48 26.88 -21.36
C ASP A 326 -24.49 25.78 -21.75
N TYR A 327 -25.26 25.25 -20.77
CA TYR A 327 -26.30 24.23 -20.97
C TYR A 327 -25.80 22.92 -21.60
N GLN A 328 -24.52 22.56 -21.40
CA GLN A 328 -23.92 21.33 -21.94
C GLN A 328 -24.20 20.10 -21.06
N PHE A 329 -25.46 19.83 -20.75
CA PHE A 329 -25.88 18.82 -19.78
C PHE A 329 -25.53 17.38 -20.16
N SER A 330 -25.65 17.00 -21.43
CA SER A 330 -25.36 15.64 -21.90
C SER A 330 -23.88 15.25 -21.76
N PRO A 331 -22.91 16.05 -22.26
CA PRO A 331 -21.49 15.84 -21.99
C PRO A 331 -21.16 15.76 -20.49
N LEU A 332 -21.72 16.69 -19.69
CA LEU A 332 -21.53 16.72 -18.23
C LEU A 332 -21.94 15.42 -17.55
N LYS A 333 -23.16 14.94 -17.82
CA LYS A 333 -23.67 13.68 -17.25
C LYS A 333 -22.79 12.49 -17.63
N LYS A 334 -22.32 12.44 -18.88
CA LYS A 334 -21.44 11.37 -19.36
C LYS A 334 -20.12 11.35 -18.59
N GLU A 335 -19.50 12.51 -18.41
CA GLU A 335 -18.22 12.64 -17.72
C GLU A 335 -18.36 12.36 -16.20
N ILE A 336 -19.42 12.87 -15.55
CA ILE A 336 -19.75 12.54 -14.15
C ILE A 336 -19.90 11.03 -13.95
N ASN A 337 -20.65 10.34 -14.82
CA ASN A 337 -20.82 8.88 -14.72
C ASN A 337 -19.50 8.12 -14.95
N GLY A 338 -18.62 8.66 -15.81
CA GLY A 338 -17.27 8.14 -15.99
C GLY A 338 -16.44 8.23 -14.70
N PHE A 339 -16.49 9.37 -14.01
CA PHE A 339 -15.82 9.54 -12.71
C PHE A 339 -16.45 8.70 -11.61
N LEU A 340 -17.78 8.61 -11.52
CA LEU A 340 -18.48 7.78 -10.52
C LEU A 340 -18.04 6.31 -10.60
N THR A 341 -17.97 5.74 -11.82
CA THR A 341 -17.51 4.37 -12.01
C THR A 341 -16.07 4.16 -11.51
N ARG A 342 -15.17 5.14 -11.73
CA ARG A 342 -13.78 5.06 -11.28
C ARG A 342 -13.64 5.22 -9.78
N VAL A 343 -14.39 6.15 -9.20
CA VAL A 343 -14.42 6.42 -7.76
C VAL A 343 -14.98 5.23 -6.98
N GLN A 344 -16.03 4.57 -7.49
CA GLN A 344 -16.57 3.34 -6.89
C GLN A 344 -15.56 2.18 -6.92
N LYS A 345 -14.83 2.02 -8.03
CA LYS A 345 -13.77 1.00 -8.14
C LYS A 345 -12.62 1.22 -7.16
N LEU A 346 -12.29 2.47 -6.85
CA LEU A 346 -11.23 2.85 -5.91
C LEU A 346 -11.75 3.20 -4.51
N ASP A 347 -13.03 2.94 -4.23
CA ASP A 347 -13.66 3.10 -2.92
C ASP A 347 -13.59 4.52 -2.31
N ILE A 348 -13.57 5.58 -3.13
CA ILE A 348 -13.39 6.97 -2.67
C ILE A 348 -14.75 7.62 -2.31
N HIS A 349 -15.36 7.14 -1.23
CA HIS A 349 -16.73 7.49 -0.79
C HIS A 349 -17.04 9.00 -0.76
N ASN A 350 -16.12 9.82 -0.22
CA ASN A 350 -16.34 11.27 -0.12
C ASN A 350 -16.52 11.93 -1.50
N TYR A 351 -15.74 11.49 -2.49
CA TYR A 351 -15.85 11.98 -3.86
C TYR A 351 -17.03 11.38 -4.60
N GLN A 352 -17.45 10.16 -4.25
CA GLN A 352 -18.67 9.58 -4.79
C GLN A 352 -19.87 10.48 -4.45
N LYS A 353 -20.01 10.81 -3.16
CA LYS A 353 -21.07 11.70 -2.69
C LYS A 353 -21.00 13.08 -3.36
N LYS A 354 -19.80 13.68 -3.45
CA LYS A 354 -19.58 14.97 -4.12
C LYS A 354 -20.04 14.95 -5.59
N LEU A 355 -19.76 13.87 -6.32
CA LEU A 355 -20.17 13.66 -7.71
C LEU A 355 -21.68 13.38 -7.85
N GLU A 356 -22.29 12.65 -6.92
CA GLU A 356 -23.74 12.41 -6.87
C GLU A 356 -24.52 13.69 -6.59
N ASP A 357 -24.03 14.52 -5.67
CA ASP A 357 -24.58 15.84 -5.38
C ASP A 357 -24.48 16.75 -6.62
N LEU A 358 -23.32 16.74 -7.30
CA LEU A 358 -23.14 17.46 -8.57
C LEU A 358 -24.12 16.95 -9.63
N LYS A 359 -24.24 15.63 -9.80
CA LYS A 359 -25.16 15.02 -10.76
C LYS A 359 -26.61 15.47 -10.53
N SER A 360 -27.06 15.48 -9.28
CA SER A 360 -28.41 15.91 -8.90
C SER A 360 -28.63 17.40 -9.22
N LYS A 361 -27.64 18.26 -8.97
CA LYS A 361 -27.68 19.68 -9.36
C LYS A 361 -27.79 19.86 -10.87
N ILE A 362 -27.00 19.11 -11.65
CA ILE A 362 -27.02 19.15 -13.11
C ILE A 362 -28.38 18.68 -13.66
N ILE A 363 -28.97 17.61 -13.11
CA ILE A 363 -30.29 17.12 -13.50
C ILE A 363 -31.37 18.18 -13.22
N SER A 364 -31.36 18.78 -12.02
CA SER A 364 -32.32 19.83 -11.66
C SER A 364 -32.19 21.07 -12.55
N ALA A 365 -30.96 21.47 -12.91
CA ALA A 365 -30.72 22.57 -13.83
C ALA A 365 -31.20 22.25 -15.26
N GLU A 366 -31.03 21.02 -15.72
CA GLU A 366 -31.54 20.54 -17.01
C GLU A 366 -33.07 20.52 -17.05
N GLU A 367 -33.72 20.08 -15.97
CA GLU A 367 -35.18 20.10 -15.83
C GLU A 367 -35.74 21.54 -15.87
N ASP A 368 -35.14 22.48 -15.14
CA ASP A 368 -35.53 23.90 -15.16
C ASP A 368 -35.33 24.51 -16.55
N TYR A 369 -34.20 24.21 -17.20
CA TYR A 369 -33.94 24.63 -18.58
C TYR A 369 -35.02 24.10 -19.54
N ASN A 370 -35.31 22.80 -19.50
CA ASN A 370 -36.31 22.18 -20.38
C ASN A 370 -37.71 22.73 -20.13
N LYS A 371 -38.06 23.03 -18.87
CA LYS A 371 -39.35 23.67 -18.52
C LYS A 371 -39.46 25.06 -19.15
N LYS A 372 -38.41 25.88 -19.09
CA LYS A 372 -38.37 27.20 -19.73
C LYS A 372 -38.45 27.11 -21.26
N ILE A 373 -37.82 26.10 -21.87
CA ILE A 373 -37.97 25.84 -23.31
C ILE A 373 -39.41 25.48 -23.68
N ALA A 374 -40.04 24.57 -22.93
CA ALA A 374 -41.44 24.19 -23.15
C ALA A 374 -42.39 25.37 -22.93
N GLU A 375 -42.09 26.26 -21.98
CA GLU A 375 -42.82 27.52 -21.78
C GLU A 375 -42.73 28.43 -23.01
N ILE A 376 -41.53 28.62 -23.58
CA ILE A 376 -41.35 29.34 -24.84
C ILE A 376 -42.22 28.71 -25.92
N GLU A 377 -42.11 27.40 -26.17
CA GLU A 377 -42.88 26.71 -27.23
C GLU A 377 -44.40 26.87 -27.07
N ASN A 378 -44.91 26.83 -25.83
CA ASN A 378 -46.34 27.04 -25.56
C ASN A 378 -46.76 28.49 -25.82
N LEU A 379 -45.94 29.46 -25.44
CA LEU A 379 -46.17 30.87 -25.75
C LEU A 379 -46.07 31.12 -27.27
N GLU A 380 -45.16 30.46 -28.00
CA GLU A 380 -45.08 30.57 -29.46
C GLU A 380 -46.39 30.10 -30.11
N LYS A 381 -46.97 28.98 -29.64
CA LYS A 381 -48.28 28.50 -30.11
C LYS A 381 -49.41 29.48 -29.77
N SER A 382 -49.38 30.08 -28.57
CA SER A 382 -50.34 31.09 -28.15
C SER A 382 -50.29 32.34 -29.02
N ILE A 383 -49.08 32.84 -29.32
CA ILE A 383 -48.85 33.98 -30.21
C ILE A 383 -49.47 33.72 -31.58
N ASN A 384 -49.18 32.58 -32.21
CA ASN A 384 -49.73 32.26 -33.53
C ASN A 384 -51.27 32.25 -33.51
N LYS A 385 -51.88 31.62 -32.50
CA LYS A 385 -53.35 31.57 -32.34
C LYS A 385 -53.97 32.96 -32.10
N ASN A 386 -53.31 33.78 -31.28
CA ASN A 386 -53.79 35.14 -30.96
C ASN A 386 -53.64 36.08 -32.16
N GLN A 387 -52.60 35.90 -32.98
CA GLN A 387 -52.45 36.60 -34.26
C GLN A 387 -53.56 36.24 -35.24
N GLU A 388 -53.88 34.95 -35.41
CA GLU A 388 -55.01 34.49 -36.24
C GLU A 388 -56.36 35.05 -35.76
N SER A 389 -56.53 35.20 -34.44
CA SER A 389 -57.75 35.72 -33.82
C SER A 389 -57.77 37.25 -33.67
N ASN A 390 -56.73 37.95 -34.14
CA ASN A 390 -56.58 39.40 -34.06
C ASN A 390 -56.63 39.97 -32.62
N LEU A 391 -56.18 39.18 -31.63
CA LEU A 391 -56.09 39.52 -30.21
C LEU A 391 -54.72 40.13 -29.88
N MET A 392 -54.49 41.36 -30.34
CA MET A 392 -53.16 41.98 -30.35
C MET A 392 -52.56 42.21 -28.95
N ASP A 393 -53.37 42.52 -27.94
CA ASP A 393 -52.89 42.71 -26.56
C ASP A 393 -52.33 41.40 -25.96
N ASP A 394 -52.96 40.26 -26.27
CA ASP A 394 -52.49 38.95 -25.83
C ASP A 394 -51.17 38.57 -26.52
N VAL A 395 -51.01 38.93 -27.80
CA VAL A 395 -49.75 38.77 -28.55
C VAL A 395 -48.61 39.54 -27.88
N LEU A 396 -48.84 40.80 -27.50
CA LEU A 396 -47.83 41.60 -26.81
C LEU A 396 -47.40 40.97 -25.49
N ARG A 397 -48.37 40.58 -24.65
CA ARG A 397 -48.11 39.94 -23.36
C ARG A 397 -47.28 38.67 -23.53
N ASP A 398 -47.64 37.83 -24.48
CA ASP A 398 -46.98 36.56 -24.69
C ASP A 398 -45.57 36.77 -25.28
N CYS A 399 -45.37 37.74 -26.18
CA CYS A 399 -44.03 38.12 -26.67
C CYS A 399 -43.11 38.64 -25.55
N GLN A 400 -43.61 39.50 -24.67
CA GLN A 400 -42.85 40.01 -23.52
C GLN A 400 -42.40 38.88 -22.59
N LYS A 401 -43.28 37.89 -22.35
CA LYS A 401 -42.91 36.70 -21.56
C LYS A 401 -41.84 35.87 -22.25
N ILE A 402 -41.95 35.62 -23.56
CA ILE A 402 -40.90 34.90 -24.30
C ILE A 402 -39.57 35.64 -24.20
N ILE A 403 -39.57 36.96 -24.37
CA ILE A 403 -38.35 37.79 -24.25
C ILE A 403 -37.73 37.63 -22.86
N GLN A 404 -38.51 37.73 -21.79
CA GLN A 404 -38.02 37.55 -20.41
C GLN A 404 -37.41 36.15 -20.22
N VAL A 405 -38.10 35.10 -20.64
CA VAL A 405 -37.58 33.72 -20.50
C VAL A 405 -36.33 33.54 -21.35
N ALA A 406 -36.32 34.02 -22.59
CA ALA A 406 -35.18 33.92 -23.50
C ALA A 406 -33.94 34.69 -23.00
N GLN A 407 -34.12 35.83 -22.30
CA GLN A 407 -33.03 36.53 -21.60
C GLN A 407 -32.40 35.67 -20.52
N THR A 408 -33.22 35.01 -19.69
CA THR A 408 -32.67 34.12 -18.64
C THR A 408 -31.93 32.90 -19.19
N LEU A 409 -32.22 32.54 -20.45
CA LEU A 409 -31.58 31.43 -21.17
C LEU A 409 -30.47 31.87 -22.12
N ASN A 410 -30.18 33.17 -22.24
CA ASN A 410 -29.27 33.73 -23.23
C ASN A 410 -29.55 33.28 -24.68
N LYS A 411 -30.83 33.07 -25.06
CA LYS A 411 -31.21 32.70 -26.44
C LYS A 411 -31.37 33.92 -27.33
N SER A 412 -30.25 34.45 -27.81
CA SER A 412 -30.19 35.68 -28.63
C SER A 412 -31.09 35.66 -29.86
N THR A 413 -31.16 34.54 -30.58
CA THR A 413 -32.00 34.41 -31.79
C THR A 413 -33.49 34.45 -31.48
N THR A 414 -33.92 33.81 -30.38
CA THR A 414 -35.31 33.88 -29.90
C THR A 414 -35.64 35.29 -29.43
N LEU A 415 -34.71 35.93 -28.72
CA LEU A 415 -34.83 37.32 -28.28
C LEU A 415 -35.06 38.27 -29.45
N GLU A 416 -34.24 38.19 -30.48
CA GLU A 416 -34.34 39.04 -31.67
C GLU A 416 -35.67 38.82 -32.41
N LYS A 417 -36.02 37.55 -32.69
CA LYS A 417 -37.28 37.17 -33.37
C LYS A 417 -38.50 37.78 -32.67
N TYR A 418 -38.61 37.62 -31.35
CA TYR A 418 -39.79 38.06 -30.62
C TYR A 418 -39.78 39.55 -30.27
N SER A 419 -38.61 40.20 -30.24
CA SER A 419 -38.53 41.67 -30.16
C SER A 419 -39.08 42.32 -31.43
N ILE A 420 -38.77 41.77 -32.61
CA ILE A 420 -39.31 42.24 -33.89
C ILE A 420 -40.83 42.06 -33.94
N ILE A 421 -41.34 40.89 -33.53
CA ILE A 421 -42.80 40.64 -33.51
C ILE A 421 -43.51 41.59 -32.55
N LEU A 422 -42.92 41.85 -31.38
CA LEU A 422 -43.45 42.81 -30.40
C LEU A 422 -43.59 44.21 -31.03
N GLU A 423 -42.52 44.74 -31.62
CA GLU A 423 -42.50 46.07 -32.24
C GLU A 423 -43.51 46.19 -33.41
N GLN A 424 -43.61 45.16 -34.25
CA GLN A 424 -44.60 45.11 -35.35
C GLN A 424 -46.04 45.11 -34.83
N THR A 425 -46.29 44.41 -33.73
CA THR A 425 -47.62 44.31 -33.11
C THR A 425 -48.00 45.66 -32.47
N GLU A 426 -47.08 46.30 -31.74
CA GLU A 426 -47.28 47.64 -31.16
C GLU A 426 -47.64 48.66 -32.24
N LYS A 427 -46.90 48.66 -33.36
CA LYS A 427 -47.18 49.54 -34.50
C LYS A 427 -48.58 49.30 -35.09
N SER A 428 -48.98 48.04 -35.24
CA SER A 428 -50.29 47.67 -35.78
C SER A 428 -51.45 48.12 -34.87
N ILE A 429 -51.27 48.04 -33.53
CA ILE A 429 -52.25 48.55 -32.56
C ILE A 429 -52.40 50.06 -32.68
N GLU A 430 -51.28 50.79 -32.76
CA GLU A 430 -51.31 52.25 -32.86
C GLU A 430 -51.93 52.72 -34.19
N GLU A 431 -51.59 52.08 -35.32
CA GLU A 431 -52.21 52.35 -36.62
C GLU A 431 -53.73 52.12 -36.59
N ARG A 432 -54.18 51.03 -35.94
CA ARG A 432 -55.61 50.73 -35.76
C ARG A 432 -56.29 51.79 -34.90
N LYS A 433 -55.66 52.24 -33.82
CA LYS A 433 -56.20 53.29 -32.95
C LYS A 433 -56.35 54.61 -33.68
N ILE A 434 -55.32 55.04 -34.43
CA ILE A 434 -55.36 56.23 -35.28
C ILE A 434 -56.49 56.12 -36.32
N PHE A 435 -56.64 54.95 -36.94
CA PHE A 435 -57.72 54.69 -37.88
C PHE A 435 -59.10 54.79 -37.20
N GLU A 436 -59.30 54.17 -36.04
CA GLU A 436 -60.56 54.23 -35.29
C GLU A 436 -60.91 55.66 -34.83
N GLU A 437 -59.93 56.43 -34.37
CA GLU A 437 -60.10 57.85 -34.03
C GLU A 437 -60.51 58.68 -35.26
N LYS A 438 -59.87 58.43 -36.41
CA LYS A 438 -60.24 59.06 -37.69
C LYS A 438 -61.68 58.70 -38.07
N GLN A 439 -62.08 57.43 -37.96
CA GLN A 439 -63.46 57.00 -38.23
C GLN A 439 -64.46 57.68 -37.28
N LYS A 440 -64.19 57.75 -35.97
CA LYS A 440 -65.04 58.46 -35.00
C LYS A 440 -65.22 59.94 -35.36
N LYS A 441 -64.15 60.61 -35.78
CA LYS A 441 -64.19 62.01 -36.21
C LYS A 441 -65.06 62.20 -37.46
N LEU A 442 -64.90 61.34 -38.47
CA LEU A 442 -65.72 61.35 -39.68
C LEU A 442 -67.21 61.15 -39.36
N VAL A 443 -67.54 60.21 -38.48
CA VAL A 443 -68.93 59.99 -38.02
C VAL A 443 -69.50 61.24 -37.36
N LEU A 444 -68.73 61.90 -36.48
CA LEU A 444 -69.19 63.11 -35.81
C LEU A 444 -69.41 64.27 -36.80
N GLU A 445 -68.48 64.47 -37.73
CA GLU A 445 -68.60 65.51 -38.77
C GLU A 445 -69.81 65.25 -39.67
N LEU A 446 -70.05 64.00 -40.06
CA LEU A 446 -71.23 63.61 -40.84
C LEU A 446 -72.52 63.83 -40.05
N LYS A 447 -72.58 63.48 -38.76
CA LYS A 447 -73.77 63.79 -37.93
C LYS A 447 -74.04 65.29 -37.84
N GLN A 448 -73.00 66.12 -37.74
CA GLN A 448 -73.16 67.58 -37.74
C GLN A 448 -73.67 68.11 -39.10
N LEU A 449 -73.14 67.58 -40.20
CA LEU A 449 -73.61 67.94 -41.54
C LEU A 449 -75.04 67.48 -41.78
N GLU A 450 -75.44 66.31 -41.27
CA GLU A 450 -76.80 65.79 -41.34
C GLU A 450 -77.78 66.72 -40.60
N GLY A 451 -77.44 67.16 -39.38
CA GLY A 451 -78.24 68.12 -38.63
C GLY A 451 -78.44 69.44 -39.39
N LYS A 452 -77.36 69.97 -40.00
CA LYS A 452 -77.42 71.17 -40.84
C LYS A 452 -78.26 70.96 -42.10
N LEU A 453 -78.07 69.84 -42.79
CA LEU A 453 -78.83 69.49 -44.00
C LEU A 453 -80.33 69.42 -43.70
N ASN A 454 -80.72 68.71 -42.64
CA ASN A 454 -82.12 68.60 -42.23
C ASN A 454 -82.75 69.95 -41.84
N SER A 455 -81.98 70.86 -41.23
CA SER A 455 -82.47 72.22 -40.96
C SER A 455 -82.68 73.02 -42.26
N LEU A 456 -81.71 73.00 -43.17
CA LEU A 456 -81.77 73.75 -44.42
C LEU A 456 -82.78 73.17 -45.42
N LEU A 457 -83.09 71.87 -45.35
CA LEU A 457 -84.14 71.24 -46.13
C LEU A 457 -85.53 71.77 -45.76
N LYS A 458 -85.73 72.23 -44.53
CA LYS A 458 -86.97 72.90 -44.11
C LYS A 458 -87.06 74.31 -44.66
N ASP A 459 -85.94 75.02 -44.69
CA ASP A 459 -85.85 76.41 -45.17
C ASP A 459 -85.71 76.50 -46.70
N LEU A 460 -85.53 75.37 -47.39
CA LEU A 460 -85.38 75.25 -48.84
C LEU A 460 -84.22 76.10 -49.43
N ASP A 461 -83.12 76.27 -48.69
CA ASP A 461 -81.92 77.01 -49.12
C ASP A 461 -80.98 76.11 -49.96
N ILE A 462 -81.32 75.93 -51.25
CA ILE A 462 -80.63 75.00 -52.17
C ILE A 462 -79.12 75.26 -52.31
N PRO A 463 -78.62 76.50 -52.50
CA PRO A 463 -77.18 76.73 -52.65
C PRO A 463 -76.36 76.29 -51.43
N LYS A 464 -76.92 76.38 -50.22
CA LYS A 464 -76.26 75.88 -49.01
C LYS A 464 -76.39 74.37 -48.87
N LEU A 465 -77.51 73.78 -49.29
CA LEU A 465 -77.71 72.33 -49.31
C LEU A 465 -76.72 71.62 -50.24
N GLU A 466 -76.50 72.14 -51.44
CA GLU A 466 -75.57 71.58 -52.43
C GLU A 466 -74.14 71.47 -51.87
N LYS A 467 -73.65 72.53 -51.22
CA LYS A 467 -72.34 72.55 -50.55
C LYS A 467 -72.23 71.51 -49.43
N ILE A 468 -73.30 71.25 -48.70
CA ILE A 468 -73.29 70.24 -47.62
C ILE A 468 -73.24 68.82 -48.20
N VAL A 469 -73.99 68.56 -49.28
CA VAL A 469 -74.01 67.26 -49.95
C VAL A 469 -72.67 66.97 -50.64
N GLU A 470 -72.03 67.95 -51.27
CA GLU A 470 -70.68 67.76 -51.84
C GLU A 470 -69.65 67.47 -50.75
N LYS A 471 -69.68 68.23 -49.64
CA LYS A 471 -68.77 68.01 -48.52
C LYS A 471 -68.98 66.64 -47.86
N SER A 472 -70.23 66.19 -47.71
CA SER A 472 -70.50 64.87 -47.13
C SER A 472 -70.03 63.74 -48.03
N LYS A 473 -70.15 63.84 -49.36
CA LYS A 473 -69.63 62.84 -50.31
C LYS A 473 -68.14 62.58 -50.14
N ILE A 474 -67.33 63.62 -49.95
CA ILE A 474 -65.88 63.48 -49.71
C ILE A 474 -65.63 62.71 -48.42
N LEU A 475 -66.33 63.05 -47.33
CA LEU A 475 -66.16 62.39 -46.04
C LEU A 475 -66.65 60.92 -46.05
N LEU A 476 -67.68 60.62 -46.84
CA LEU A 476 -68.24 59.28 -46.97
C LEU A 476 -67.33 58.32 -47.73
N ILE A 477 -66.49 58.81 -48.66
CA ILE A 477 -65.49 57.97 -49.35
C ILE A 477 -64.50 57.37 -48.35
N GLU A 478 -64.10 58.14 -47.33
CA GLU A 478 -63.13 57.72 -46.33
C GLU A 478 -63.74 56.96 -45.14
N LEU A 479 -65.07 57.00 -45.01
CA LEU A 479 -65.80 56.28 -43.95
C LEU A 479 -65.95 54.80 -44.33
N VAL A 480 -65.80 53.89 -43.38
CA VAL A 480 -66.07 52.45 -43.59
C VAL A 480 -67.46 52.04 -43.12
N ASN A 481 -68.08 52.79 -42.21
CA ASN A 481 -69.41 52.49 -41.70
C ASN A 481 -70.49 52.61 -42.79
N GLU A 482 -70.95 51.47 -43.29
CA GLU A 482 -71.93 51.37 -44.38
C GLU A 482 -73.33 51.86 -43.98
N GLU A 483 -73.75 51.69 -42.73
CA GLU A 483 -75.06 52.16 -42.24
C GLU A 483 -75.17 53.69 -42.36
N ILE A 484 -74.11 54.42 -42.00
CA ILE A 484 -74.06 55.87 -42.14
C ILE A 484 -74.06 56.28 -43.62
N LYS A 485 -73.36 55.53 -44.49
CA LYS A 485 -73.38 55.76 -45.93
C LYS A 485 -74.79 55.59 -46.50
N GLU A 486 -75.49 54.53 -46.11
CA GLU A 486 -76.88 54.28 -46.52
C GLU A 486 -77.82 55.41 -46.07
N ASN A 487 -77.69 55.87 -44.82
CA ASN A 487 -78.46 57.01 -44.32
C ASN A 487 -78.22 58.28 -45.15
N TRP A 488 -76.97 58.55 -45.52
CA TRP A 488 -76.64 59.70 -46.36
C TRP A 488 -77.15 59.59 -47.79
N ILE A 489 -77.28 58.38 -48.36
CA ILE A 489 -77.93 58.16 -49.66
C ILE A 489 -79.41 58.57 -49.59
N VAL A 490 -80.10 58.27 -48.47
CA VAL A 490 -81.50 58.70 -48.26
C VAL A 490 -81.59 60.22 -48.16
N LEU A 491 -80.67 60.86 -47.43
CA LEU A 491 -80.61 62.32 -47.32
C LEU A 491 -80.31 62.99 -48.67
N GLU A 492 -79.43 62.41 -49.49
CA GLU A 492 -79.16 62.90 -50.84
C GLU A 492 -80.41 62.80 -51.73
N LYS A 493 -81.21 61.72 -51.62
CA LYS A 493 -82.50 61.61 -52.33
C LYS A 493 -83.47 62.71 -51.91
N LYS A 494 -83.59 62.98 -50.60
CA LYS A 494 -84.44 64.09 -50.09
C LYS A 494 -84.01 65.44 -50.65
N TYR A 495 -82.70 65.70 -50.69
CA TYR A 495 -82.15 66.90 -51.32
C TYR A 495 -82.50 66.99 -52.81
N LYS A 496 -82.34 65.89 -53.57
CA LYS A 496 -82.71 65.86 -55.00
C LYS A 496 -84.20 66.18 -55.19
N SER A 497 -85.08 65.58 -54.39
CA SER A 497 -86.52 65.89 -54.42
C SER A 497 -86.83 67.34 -54.04
N ALA A 498 -86.11 67.92 -53.07
CA ALA A 498 -86.26 69.34 -52.70
C ALA A 498 -85.86 70.28 -53.84
N ARG A 499 -84.75 69.96 -54.51
CA ARG A 499 -84.25 70.70 -55.67
C ARG A 499 -85.21 70.62 -56.85
N GLU A 500 -85.67 69.42 -57.19
CA GLU A 500 -86.67 69.20 -58.25
C GLU A 500 -87.98 69.94 -57.96
N LEU A 501 -88.45 69.95 -56.71
CA LEU A 501 -89.62 70.73 -56.31
C LEU A 501 -89.39 72.22 -56.62
N LEU A 502 -88.27 72.80 -56.16
CA LEU A 502 -88.02 74.23 -56.36
C LEU A 502 -87.84 74.59 -57.83
N GLU A 503 -87.12 73.79 -58.61
CA GLU A 503 -86.98 73.99 -60.06
C GLU A 503 -88.36 73.94 -60.76
N ASN A 504 -89.25 73.02 -60.34
CA ASN A 504 -90.61 72.95 -60.86
C ASN A 504 -91.48 74.13 -60.41
N VAL A 505 -91.36 74.57 -59.14
CA VAL A 505 -92.07 75.74 -58.62
C VAL A 505 -91.64 77.01 -59.35
N GLU A 506 -90.34 77.19 -59.59
CA GLU A 506 -89.81 78.34 -60.33
C GLU A 506 -90.28 78.31 -61.80
N LYS A 507 -90.23 77.15 -62.44
CA LYS A 507 -90.71 76.98 -63.82
C LYS A 507 -92.20 77.23 -63.95
N LEU A 508 -93.02 76.61 -63.11
CA LEU A 508 -94.47 76.81 -63.07
C LEU A 508 -94.82 78.24 -62.67
N GLY A 509 -94.04 78.87 -61.80
CA GLY A 509 -94.23 80.27 -61.40
C GLY A 509 -93.99 81.22 -62.56
N LYS A 510 -92.90 81.02 -63.32
CA LYS A 510 -92.62 81.75 -64.56
C LYS A 510 -93.70 81.53 -65.62
N SER A 511 -94.13 80.28 -65.82
CA SER A 511 -95.23 79.95 -66.75
C SER A 511 -96.56 80.56 -66.32
N GLY A 512 -96.86 80.55 -65.02
CA GLY A 512 -98.06 81.13 -64.45
C GLY A 512 -98.09 82.65 -64.54
N LEU A 513 -96.96 83.32 -64.32
CA LEU A 513 -96.80 84.77 -64.54
C LEU A 513 -96.97 85.13 -66.02
N SER A 514 -96.32 84.41 -66.93
CA SER A 514 -96.46 84.63 -68.38
C SER A 514 -97.92 84.46 -68.84
N ALA A 515 -98.62 83.44 -68.35
CA ALA A 515 -100.04 83.24 -68.66
C ALA A 515 -100.95 84.35 -68.10
N LEU A 516 -100.57 84.96 -66.97
CA LEU A 516 -101.23 86.15 -66.41
C LEU A 516 -101.04 87.37 -67.29
N ASP A 517 -99.81 87.60 -67.77
CA ASP A 517 -99.48 88.69 -68.70
C ASP A 517 -100.27 88.56 -70.02
N ASP A 518 -100.45 87.32 -70.49
CA ASP A 518 -101.26 86.98 -71.68
C ASP A 518 -102.78 86.98 -71.40
N ARG A 519 -103.22 87.40 -70.21
CA ARG A 519 -104.63 87.39 -69.74
C ARG A 519 -105.31 86.02 -69.76
N SER A 520 -104.53 84.94 -69.83
CA SER A 520 -104.99 83.54 -69.73
C SER A 520 -105.08 83.12 -68.26
N TYR A 521 -106.03 83.73 -67.54
CA TYR A 521 -106.20 83.54 -66.10
C TYR A 521 -106.40 82.07 -65.70
N ARG A 522 -107.05 81.28 -66.56
CA ARG A 522 -107.29 79.84 -66.31
C ARG A 522 -106.00 79.03 -66.32
N GLU A 523 -105.09 79.34 -67.23
CA GLU A 523 -103.82 78.62 -67.37
C GLU A 523 -102.84 79.04 -66.27
N SER A 524 -102.85 80.33 -65.90
CA SER A 524 -102.12 80.83 -64.74
C SER A 524 -102.57 80.17 -63.44
N LEU A 525 -103.89 80.11 -63.19
CA LEU A 525 -104.46 79.44 -62.02
C LEU A 525 -104.03 77.96 -61.96
N ARG A 526 -104.07 77.25 -63.10
CA ARG A 526 -103.63 75.86 -63.20
C ARG A 526 -102.16 75.68 -62.84
N CYS A 527 -101.27 76.59 -63.25
CA CYS A 527 -99.86 76.55 -62.86
C CYS A 527 -99.67 76.73 -61.35
N TYR A 528 -100.38 77.67 -60.72
CA TYR A 528 -100.30 77.87 -59.27
C TYR A 528 -100.97 76.74 -58.47
N GLU A 529 -102.06 76.14 -58.97
CA GLU A 529 -102.65 74.94 -58.39
C GLU A 529 -101.68 73.75 -58.43
N GLN A 530 -100.93 73.60 -59.53
CA GLN A 530 -99.87 72.59 -59.63
C GLN A 530 -98.72 72.85 -58.65
N ILE A 531 -98.31 74.10 -58.47
CA ILE A 531 -97.33 74.49 -57.43
C ILE A 531 -97.82 74.09 -56.04
N ILE A 532 -99.05 74.47 -55.69
CA ILE A 532 -99.66 74.15 -54.39
C ILE A 532 -99.71 72.63 -54.20
N ASN A 533 -100.09 71.87 -55.24
CA ASN A 533 -100.16 70.43 -55.16
C ASN A 533 -98.78 69.79 -54.98
N GLN A 534 -97.76 70.26 -55.69
CA GLN A 534 -96.39 69.75 -55.55
C GLN A 534 -95.79 70.07 -54.17
N ILE A 535 -96.03 71.27 -53.62
CA ILE A 535 -95.62 71.63 -52.25
C ILE A 535 -96.34 70.74 -51.23
N LYS A 536 -97.65 70.49 -51.42
CA LYS A 536 -98.43 69.58 -50.56
C LYS A 536 -97.95 68.14 -50.61
N ILE A 537 -97.52 67.65 -51.78
CA ILE A 537 -96.97 66.29 -51.96
C ILE A 537 -95.62 66.18 -51.27
N TYR A 538 -94.75 67.19 -51.39
CA TYR A 538 -93.43 67.19 -50.74
C TYR A 538 -93.50 67.37 -49.21
N SER A 539 -94.54 68.03 -48.71
CA SER A 539 -94.74 68.26 -47.26
C SER A 539 -95.35 67.05 -46.53
N LYS A 540 -95.74 66.00 -47.26
CA LYS A 540 -96.15 64.69 -46.71
C LYS A 540 -94.95 63.77 -46.67
#